data_AF-A0A842L904-F1
#
_entry.id   AF-A0A842L904-F1
#
_cell.length_a   1.000
_cell.length_b   1.000
_cell.length_c   1.000
_cell.angle_alpha   90.00
_cell.angle_beta   90.00
_cell.angle_gamma   90.00
#
_symmetry.space_group_name_H-M   'P 1'
#
loop_
_entity.id
_entity.type
_entity.pdbx_description
1 polymer ?
#
loop_
_entity_poly.entity_id
_entity_poly.type
_entity_poly.pdbx_seq_one_letter_code
_entity_poly.pdbx_strand_id
1 'polypeptide(L)'
;MIIVNKEDCIRCGACEGTCPSEAIEVTPEDVIYCDLCDGEPKCVEVCPNQALSVGDITIEDDGEVTQARIVYNPDKCQQCGDCVEICPPQILKLEEGKVQKVPLKGFCVMCQKCVDICPVGVIGIEGVKEPEKVELEITEPIFITDCVGCGTCVDECPV
;
A
#
# COMPACT_ATOMS: atom_id res chain seq x y z
N MET A 1 -0.67 9.01 6.45
CA MET A 1 -0.22 7.91 5.55
C MET A 1 -1.29 6.84 5.47
N ILE A 2 -1.13 5.82 4.60
CA ILE A 2 -2.01 4.63 4.67
C ILE A 2 -1.53 3.68 5.76
N ILE A 3 -2.47 2.97 6.38
CA ILE A 3 -2.22 1.94 7.39
C ILE A 3 -2.98 0.67 7.00
N VAL A 4 -2.36 -0.49 7.17
CA VAL A 4 -2.95 -1.77 6.77
C VAL A 4 -3.03 -2.70 7.97
N ASN A 5 -4.23 -3.17 8.30
CA ASN A 5 -4.38 -4.31 9.21
C ASN A 5 -3.94 -5.58 8.47
N LYS A 6 -2.71 -6.02 8.76
CA LYS A 6 -2.09 -7.18 8.12
C LYS A 6 -2.66 -8.52 8.58
N GLU A 7 -3.26 -8.56 9.78
CA GLU A 7 -3.82 -9.79 10.36
C GLU A 7 -5.07 -10.22 9.59
N ASP A 8 -5.97 -9.27 9.31
CA ASP A 8 -7.24 -9.55 8.61
C ASP A 8 -7.13 -9.39 7.09
N CYS A 9 -5.92 -9.12 6.57
CA CYS A 9 -5.72 -8.99 5.14
C CYS A 9 -5.85 -10.34 4.44
N ILE A 10 -6.87 -10.46 3.58
CA ILE A 10 -7.10 -11.66 2.75
C ILE A 10 -6.16 -11.79 1.54
N ARG A 11 -5.20 -10.86 1.37
CA ARG A 11 -4.18 -10.88 0.31
C ARG A 11 -4.74 -11.04 -1.11
N CYS A 12 -5.88 -10.39 -1.40
CA CYS A 12 -6.57 -10.52 -2.68
C CYS A 12 -5.89 -9.80 -3.87
N GLY A 13 -4.91 -8.92 -3.63
CA GLY A 13 -4.20 -8.19 -4.69
C GLY A 13 -4.94 -6.98 -5.28
N ALA A 14 -6.17 -6.68 -4.84
CA ALA A 14 -6.94 -5.55 -5.40
C ALA A 14 -6.25 -4.19 -5.22
N CYS A 15 -5.63 -3.97 -4.07
CA CYS A 15 -4.89 -2.74 -3.75
C CYS A 15 -3.60 -2.59 -4.58
N GLU A 16 -2.89 -3.69 -4.83
CA GLU A 16 -1.72 -3.73 -5.74
C GLU A 16 -2.16 -3.39 -7.17
N GLY A 17 -3.18 -4.06 -7.69
CA GLY A 17 -3.66 -3.85 -9.06
C GLY A 17 -4.24 -2.45 -9.34
N THR A 18 -4.78 -1.77 -8.33
CA THR A 18 -5.31 -0.39 -8.50
C THR A 18 -4.24 0.69 -8.34
N CYS A 19 -3.07 0.36 -7.76
CA CYS A 19 -2.09 1.35 -7.36
C CYS A 19 -1.38 1.95 -8.59
N PRO A 20 -1.60 3.24 -8.94
CA PRO A 20 -1.07 3.81 -10.16
C PRO A 20 0.45 4.04 -10.12
N SER A 21 1.03 4.05 -8.93
CA SER A 21 2.46 4.22 -8.70
C SER A 21 3.15 2.93 -8.28
N GLU A 22 2.44 1.79 -8.28
CA GLU A 22 2.99 0.48 -7.91
C GLU A 22 3.63 0.46 -6.51
N ALA A 23 3.07 1.24 -5.59
CA ALA A 23 3.58 1.42 -4.23
C ALA A 23 3.08 0.36 -3.22
N ILE A 24 2.42 -0.69 -3.71
CA ILE A 24 1.85 -1.78 -2.92
C ILE A 24 2.15 -3.08 -3.67
N GLU A 25 2.67 -4.07 -2.97
CA GLU A 25 2.96 -5.42 -3.47
C GLU A 25 2.35 -6.43 -2.50
N VAL A 26 1.50 -7.33 -3.02
CA VAL A 26 0.85 -8.38 -2.23
C VAL A 26 1.56 -9.69 -2.49
N THR A 27 2.13 -10.26 -1.42
CA THR A 27 2.77 -11.58 -1.45
C THR A 27 1.87 -12.60 -0.74
N PRO A 28 2.13 -13.91 -0.87
CA PRO A 28 1.40 -14.92 -0.11
C PRO A 28 1.52 -14.79 1.41
N GLU A 29 2.58 -14.14 1.89
CA GLU A 29 2.94 -14.03 3.31
C GLU A 29 2.60 -12.66 3.92
N ASP A 30 2.76 -11.59 3.15
CA ASP A 30 2.63 -10.21 3.63
C ASP A 30 2.14 -9.25 2.54
N VAL A 31 1.69 -8.07 2.97
CA VAL A 31 1.45 -6.91 2.11
C VAL A 31 2.52 -5.86 2.38
N ILE A 32 3.33 -5.59 1.36
CA ILE A 32 4.43 -4.63 1.39
C ILE A 32 3.92 -3.34 0.75
N TYR A 33 4.11 -2.20 1.40
CA TYR A 33 3.67 -0.92 0.87
C TYR A 33 4.58 0.22 1.31
N CYS A 34 4.54 1.32 0.55
CA CYS A 34 5.14 2.58 0.97
C CYS A 34 4.25 3.25 2.02
N ASP A 35 4.70 3.27 3.27
CA ASP A 35 4.09 3.95 4.42
C ASP A 35 4.54 5.42 4.55
N LEU A 36 5.38 5.92 3.64
CA LEU A 36 6.02 7.23 3.71
C LEU A 36 6.97 7.41 4.92
N CYS A 37 7.46 6.32 5.52
CA CYS A 37 8.39 6.38 6.66
C CYS A 37 7.87 7.29 7.79
N ASP A 38 6.62 7.07 8.21
CA ASP A 38 5.95 7.85 9.27
C ASP A 38 5.91 9.38 9.00
N GLY A 39 5.91 9.76 7.72
CA GLY A 39 5.88 11.17 7.28
C GLY A 39 7.25 11.78 7.02
N GLU A 40 8.35 11.07 7.32
CA GLU A 40 9.74 11.49 7.07
C GLU A 40 10.41 10.59 6.00
N PRO A 41 10.04 10.73 4.71
CA PRO A 41 10.45 9.81 3.66
C PRO A 41 11.95 9.93 3.35
N LYS A 42 12.71 8.90 3.73
CA LYS A 42 14.16 8.76 3.47
C LYS A 42 14.55 8.90 1.99
N CYS A 43 13.66 8.49 1.08
CA CYS A 43 13.88 8.64 -0.35
C CYS A 43 13.93 10.12 -0.80
N VAL A 44 13.23 11.01 -0.11
CA VAL A 44 13.30 12.46 -0.31
C VAL A 44 14.62 12.99 0.25
N GLU A 45 14.99 12.56 1.46
CA GLU A 45 16.21 13.01 2.16
C GLU A 45 17.49 12.70 1.37
N VAL A 46 17.57 11.49 0.79
CA VAL A 46 18.76 11.05 0.06
C VAL A 46 18.82 11.59 -1.37
N CYS A 47 17.74 12.17 -1.91
CA CYS A 47 17.67 12.52 -3.33
C CYS A 47 18.59 13.72 -3.68
N PRO A 48 19.74 13.51 -4.36
CA PRO A 48 20.75 14.54 -4.52
C PRO A 48 20.30 15.70 -5.42
N ASN A 49 19.39 15.42 -6.37
CA ASN A 49 18.88 16.41 -7.33
C ASN A 49 17.50 16.95 -6.95
N GLN A 50 16.98 16.59 -5.77
CA GLN A 50 15.65 17.02 -5.30
C GLN A 50 14.55 16.72 -6.34
N ALA A 51 14.67 15.56 -7.00
CA ALA A 51 13.62 15.03 -7.86
C ALA A 51 12.43 14.53 -7.03
N LEU A 52 12.66 14.15 -5.78
CA LEU A 52 11.64 13.81 -4.80
C LEU A 52 11.52 14.94 -3.77
N SER A 53 10.29 15.27 -3.38
CA SER A 53 9.98 16.25 -2.34
C SER A 53 8.71 15.86 -1.59
N VAL A 54 8.57 16.30 -0.33
CA VAL A 54 7.31 16.19 0.41
C VAL A 54 6.38 17.32 -0.01
N GLY A 55 5.13 16.98 -0.28
CA GLY A 55 4.04 17.93 -0.38
C GLY A 55 2.88 17.49 0.49
N ASP A 56 1.90 18.36 0.62
CA ASP A 56 0.73 18.11 1.47
C ASP A 56 -0.55 18.02 0.63
N ILE A 57 -1.51 17.26 1.12
CA ILE A 57 -2.88 17.25 0.63
C ILE A 57 -3.85 17.37 1.80
N THR A 58 -4.80 18.28 1.68
CA THR A 58 -5.90 18.42 2.65
C THR A 58 -7.00 17.44 2.25
N ILE A 59 -7.42 16.61 3.20
CA ILE A 59 -8.61 15.77 3.05
C ILE A 59 -9.72 16.49 3.82
N GLU A 60 -10.81 16.81 3.10
CA GLU A 60 -12.00 17.44 3.68
C GLU A 60 -12.93 16.33 4.21
N ASP A 61 -12.77 15.95 5.49
CA ASP A 61 -13.64 14.99 6.17
C ASP A 61 -13.89 15.47 7.61
N ASP A 62 -14.96 16.26 7.81
CA ASP A 62 -15.43 16.84 9.10
C ASP A 62 -14.39 17.57 9.98
N GLY A 63 -13.17 17.77 9.46
CA GLY A 63 -12.02 18.49 10.00
C GLY A 63 -10.91 18.58 8.92
N GLU A 64 -10.10 19.64 8.96
CA GLU A 64 -8.98 19.81 8.02
C GLU A 64 -7.81 18.90 8.44
N VAL A 65 -7.70 17.70 7.84
CA VAL A 65 -6.57 16.80 8.06
C VAL A 65 -5.59 16.90 6.90
N THR A 66 -4.34 17.23 7.22
CA THR A 66 -3.25 17.31 6.25
C THR A 66 -2.50 15.99 6.19
N GLN A 67 -2.35 15.43 4.99
CA GLN A 67 -1.60 14.23 4.74
C GLN A 67 -0.36 14.53 3.90
N ALA A 68 0.79 14.03 4.35
CA ALA A 68 2.03 14.09 3.58
C ALA A 68 1.92 13.18 2.34
N ARG A 69 2.47 13.64 1.22
CA ARG A 69 2.62 12.88 -0.02
C ARG A 69 3.97 13.12 -0.65
N ILE A 70 4.46 12.13 -1.39
CA ILE A 70 5.66 12.28 -2.20
C ILE A 70 5.28 12.94 -3.53
N VAL A 71 5.99 14.00 -3.88
CA VAL A 71 5.96 14.67 -5.18
C VAL A 71 7.23 14.32 -5.93
N TYR A 72 7.08 13.85 -7.17
CA TYR A 72 8.19 13.43 -8.01
C TYR A 72 8.27 14.26 -9.30
N ASN A 73 9.46 14.81 -9.57
CA ASN A 73 9.79 15.51 -10.80
C ASN A 73 10.75 14.66 -11.65
N PRO A 74 10.28 14.03 -12.74
CA PRO A 74 11.11 13.18 -13.58
C PRO A 74 12.23 13.95 -14.30
N ASP A 75 12.04 15.24 -14.60
CA ASP A 75 13.05 16.06 -15.31
C ASP A 75 14.30 16.30 -14.45
N LYS A 76 14.17 16.20 -13.12
CA LYS A 76 15.28 16.31 -12.18
C LYS A 76 15.92 14.96 -11.85
N CYS A 77 15.28 13.86 -12.21
CA CYS A 77 15.75 12.53 -11.86
C CYS A 77 16.92 12.11 -12.74
N GLN A 78 18.07 11.83 -12.13
CA GLN A 78 19.26 11.35 -12.82
C GLN A 78 19.42 9.82 -12.75
N GLN A 79 18.41 9.10 -12.24
CA GLN A 79 18.40 7.63 -12.15
C GLN A 79 19.60 7.06 -11.38
N CYS A 80 20.04 7.75 -10.31
CA CYS A 80 21.20 7.34 -9.50
C CYS A 80 20.97 6.07 -8.67
N GLY A 81 19.73 5.80 -8.24
CA GLY A 81 19.37 4.62 -7.45
C GLY A 81 19.31 4.83 -5.94
N ASP A 82 19.81 5.95 -5.40
CA ASP A 82 19.90 6.17 -3.94
C ASP A 82 18.57 5.96 -3.20
N CYS A 83 17.46 6.43 -3.79
CA CYS A 83 16.12 6.26 -3.24
C CYS A 83 15.66 4.80 -3.17
N VAL A 84 16.08 3.96 -4.12
CA VAL A 84 15.78 2.52 -4.16
C VAL A 84 16.55 1.81 -3.05
N GLU A 85 17.86 2.11 -2.93
CA GLU A 85 18.73 1.48 -1.93
C GLU A 85 18.28 1.76 -0.50
N ILE A 86 17.85 3.00 -0.20
CA ILE A 86 17.48 3.40 1.17
C ILE A 86 16.05 2.97 1.56
N CYS A 87 15.23 2.51 0.62
CA CYS A 87 13.80 2.24 0.83
C CYS A 87 13.60 1.08 1.82
N PRO A 88 13.11 1.29 3.05
CA PRO A 88 12.96 0.21 4.02
C PRO A 88 12.06 -0.95 3.54
N PRO A 89 10.88 -0.69 2.92
CA PRO A 89 10.06 -1.77 2.38
C PRO A 89 10.54 -2.29 1.01
N GLN A 90 11.64 -1.77 0.46
CA GLN A 90 12.23 -2.21 -0.82
C GLN A 90 11.24 -2.23 -2.01
N ILE A 91 10.25 -1.34 -1.98
CA ILE A 91 9.17 -1.27 -2.99
C ILE A 91 9.51 -0.31 -4.15
N LEU A 92 10.46 0.61 -3.94
CA LEU A 92 10.92 1.55 -4.95
C LEU A 92 11.66 0.82 -6.07
N LYS A 93 11.31 1.11 -7.33
CA LYS A 93 11.87 0.45 -8.51
C LYS A 93 12.23 1.51 -9.57
N LEU A 94 13.44 1.41 -10.11
CA LEU A 94 13.86 2.17 -11.29
C LEU A 94 13.64 1.31 -12.53
N GLU A 95 12.92 1.84 -13.51
CA GLU A 95 12.73 1.17 -14.79
C GLU A 95 13.73 1.69 -15.83
N GLU A 96 14.55 0.78 -16.35
CA GLU A 96 15.53 1.09 -17.39
C GLU A 96 14.86 1.11 -18.78
N GLY A 97 14.79 2.28 -19.41
CA GLY A 97 14.32 2.38 -20.79
C GLY A 97 14.06 3.80 -21.28
N LYS A 98 14.65 4.16 -22.44
CA LYS A 98 14.57 5.48 -23.09
C LYS A 98 13.16 5.93 -23.53
N VAL A 99 12.12 5.14 -23.25
CA VAL A 99 10.74 5.37 -23.73
C VAL A 99 9.81 5.84 -22.59
N GLN A 100 10.16 5.59 -21.32
CA GLN A 100 9.31 5.95 -20.20
C GLN A 100 9.66 7.34 -19.65
N LYS A 101 8.66 8.24 -19.63
CA LYS A 101 8.80 9.60 -19.09
C LYS A 101 8.96 9.63 -17.56
N VAL A 102 8.65 8.54 -16.87
CA VAL A 102 8.64 8.44 -15.41
C VAL A 102 9.47 7.22 -15.01
N PRO A 103 10.77 7.37 -14.74
CA PRO A 103 11.68 6.23 -14.54
C PRO A 103 11.62 5.62 -13.12
N LEU A 104 10.95 6.27 -12.17
CA LEU A 104 10.84 5.81 -10.78
C LEU A 104 9.40 5.44 -10.44
N LYS A 105 9.22 4.27 -9.82
CA LYS A 105 7.95 3.78 -9.29
C LYS A 105 8.11 3.29 -7.84
N GLY A 106 7.00 2.98 -7.18
CA GLY A 106 6.97 2.38 -5.84
C GLY A 106 6.71 3.35 -4.69
N PHE A 107 6.38 4.62 -4.95
CA PHE A 107 6.08 5.58 -3.88
C PHE A 107 4.59 5.89 -3.79
N CYS A 108 4.07 6.01 -2.56
CA CYS A 108 2.67 6.38 -2.35
C CYS A 108 2.45 7.86 -2.70
N VAL A 109 1.46 8.12 -3.56
CA VAL A 109 1.04 9.47 -3.96
C VAL A 109 -0.21 9.97 -3.23
N MET A 110 -0.66 9.23 -2.21
CA MET A 110 -1.88 9.50 -1.43
C MET A 110 -3.14 9.69 -2.29
N CYS A 111 -3.34 8.82 -3.29
CA CYS A 111 -4.54 8.86 -4.14
C CYS A 111 -5.76 8.09 -3.58
N GLN A 112 -5.60 7.40 -2.45
CA GLN A 112 -6.66 6.71 -1.69
C GLN A 112 -7.38 5.53 -2.37
N LYS A 113 -7.11 5.25 -3.65
CA LYS A 113 -7.73 4.12 -4.38
C LYS A 113 -7.64 2.75 -3.69
N CYS A 114 -6.56 2.50 -2.94
CA CYS A 114 -6.39 1.23 -2.21
C CYS A 114 -7.40 1.09 -1.05
N VAL A 115 -7.77 2.20 -0.40
CA VAL A 115 -8.77 2.25 0.66
C VAL A 115 -10.15 1.96 0.09
N ASP A 116 -10.45 2.54 -1.07
CA ASP A 116 -11.76 2.40 -1.73
C ASP A 116 -11.98 0.99 -2.30
N ILE A 117 -10.94 0.36 -2.83
CA ILE A 117 -11.05 -0.95 -3.49
C ILE A 117 -11.01 -2.12 -2.49
N CYS A 118 -10.61 -1.90 -1.24
CA CYS A 118 -10.37 -2.98 -0.30
C CYS A 118 -11.70 -3.68 0.07
N PRO A 119 -11.91 -4.96 -0.32
CA PRO A 119 -13.20 -5.62 -0.14
C PRO A 119 -13.50 -6.00 1.31
N VAL A 120 -12.48 -5.97 2.18
CA VAL A 120 -12.57 -6.34 3.60
C VAL A 120 -12.21 -5.16 4.52
N GLY A 121 -12.11 -3.94 3.97
CA GLY A 121 -11.94 -2.73 4.78
C GLY A 121 -10.63 -2.58 5.57
N VAL A 122 -9.65 -3.48 5.41
CA VAL A 122 -8.41 -3.50 6.22
C VAL A 122 -7.37 -2.44 5.86
N ILE A 123 -7.65 -1.56 4.90
CA ILE A 123 -6.77 -0.45 4.51
C ILE A 123 -7.41 0.86 4.95
N GLY A 124 -6.70 1.59 5.81
CA GLY A 124 -7.10 2.87 6.38
C GLY A 124 -6.16 4.02 6.01
N ILE A 125 -6.54 5.21 6.43
CA ILE A 125 -5.74 6.44 6.39
C ILE A 125 -5.63 6.92 7.83
N GLU A 126 -4.40 7.02 8.32
CA GLU A 126 -4.11 7.43 9.69
C GLU A 126 -4.78 8.77 10.04
N GLY A 127 -5.55 8.77 11.13
CA GLY A 127 -6.27 9.95 11.62
C GLY A 127 -7.52 10.34 10.84
N VAL A 128 -7.89 9.59 9.79
CA VAL A 128 -9.08 9.83 8.97
C VAL A 128 -10.02 8.62 8.97
N LYS A 129 -9.48 7.45 8.62
CA LYS A 129 -10.23 6.18 8.56
C LYS A 129 -9.36 5.06 9.10
N GLU A 130 -9.72 4.54 10.26
CA GLU A 130 -9.06 3.37 10.83
C GLU A 130 -9.40 2.10 10.04
N PRO A 131 -8.44 1.16 9.87
CA PRO A 131 -8.68 -0.10 9.17
C PRO A 131 -9.63 -0.99 9.97
N GLU A 132 -10.52 -1.68 9.27
CA GLU A 132 -11.46 -2.61 9.91
C GLU A 132 -10.73 -3.79 10.54
N LYS A 133 -11.30 -4.29 11.64
CA LYS A 133 -10.93 -5.56 12.26
C LYS A 133 -12.06 -6.56 12.04
N VAL A 134 -11.72 -7.72 11.52
CA VAL A 134 -12.70 -8.75 11.21
C VAL A 134 -12.77 -9.73 12.38
N GLU A 135 -13.64 -9.43 13.34
CA GLU A 135 -13.94 -10.36 14.43
C GLU A 135 -14.99 -11.38 13.95
N LEU A 136 -14.55 -12.61 13.68
CA LEU A 136 -15.44 -13.72 13.36
C LEU A 136 -15.98 -14.33 14.65
N GLU A 137 -17.19 -13.95 15.07
CA GLU A 137 -17.94 -14.68 16.09
C GLU A 137 -18.62 -15.91 15.48
N ILE A 138 -17.92 -17.05 15.53
CA ILE A 138 -18.48 -18.31 15.05
C ILE A 138 -19.30 -18.94 16.18
N THR A 139 -20.62 -18.71 16.14
CA THR A 139 -21.56 -19.19 17.15
C THR A 139 -22.13 -20.58 16.85
N GLU A 140 -22.07 -21.00 15.59
CA GLU A 140 -22.54 -22.29 15.10
C GLU A 140 -21.52 -22.89 14.12
N PRO A 141 -21.51 -24.22 13.92
CA PRO A 141 -20.59 -24.86 12.97
C PRO A 141 -20.73 -24.27 11.56
N ILE A 142 -19.60 -23.89 10.95
CA ILE A 142 -19.56 -23.50 9.55
C ILE A 142 -19.61 -24.77 8.69
N PHE A 143 -20.65 -24.92 7.88
CA PHE A 143 -20.78 -26.03 6.93
C PHE A 143 -20.80 -25.53 5.49
N ILE A 144 -19.99 -26.14 4.62
CA ILE A 144 -19.99 -25.88 3.18
C ILE A 144 -21.16 -26.66 2.56
N THR A 145 -22.18 -25.95 2.09
CA THR A 145 -23.41 -26.56 1.54
C THR A 145 -23.18 -27.23 0.17
N ASP A 146 -22.24 -26.71 -0.62
CA ASP A 146 -22.00 -27.11 -2.01
C ASP A 146 -20.58 -27.67 -2.21
N CYS A 147 -20.19 -28.62 -1.36
CA CYS A 147 -18.86 -29.24 -1.42
C CYS A 147 -18.68 -30.03 -2.73
N VAL A 148 -17.67 -29.64 -3.51
CA VAL A 148 -17.27 -30.35 -4.74
C VAL A 148 -16.13 -31.35 -4.50
N GLY A 149 -15.65 -31.50 -3.26
CA GLY A 149 -14.59 -32.44 -2.89
C GLY A 149 -13.17 -32.02 -3.31
N CYS A 150 -12.88 -30.72 -3.42
CA CYS A 150 -11.57 -30.22 -3.86
C CYS A 150 -10.45 -30.36 -2.81
N GLY A 151 -10.79 -30.60 -1.54
CA GLY A 151 -9.82 -30.81 -0.47
C GLY A 151 -9.07 -29.54 -0.01
N THR A 152 -9.61 -28.35 -0.25
CA THR A 152 -8.99 -27.07 0.16
C THR A 152 -9.25 -26.71 1.63
N CYS A 153 -10.19 -27.38 2.29
CA CYS A 153 -10.47 -27.13 3.70
C CYS A 153 -9.30 -27.52 4.61
N VAL A 154 -9.21 -26.86 5.76
CA VAL A 154 -8.27 -27.23 6.84
C VAL A 154 -8.73 -28.54 7.51
N ASP A 155 -7.78 -29.37 7.94
CA ASP A 155 -8.05 -30.68 8.56
C ASP A 155 -8.78 -30.57 9.90
N GLU A 156 -8.55 -29.47 10.62
CA GLU A 156 -9.23 -29.15 11.88
C GLU A 156 -9.98 -27.83 11.71
N CYS A 157 -11.32 -27.91 11.79
CA CYS A 157 -12.18 -26.73 11.75
C CYS A 157 -12.03 -25.95 13.08
N PRO A 158 -11.67 -24.65 13.06
CA PRO A 158 -11.37 -23.88 14.26
C PRO A 158 -12.62 -23.38 15.02
N VAL A 159 -13.76 -24.07 14.87
CA VAL A 159 -15.06 -23.71 15.48
C VAL A 159 -15.31 -24.47 16.77
#